data_AF-A0A952LE83-F1
#
_entry.id   AF-A0A952LE83-F1
#
_cell.length_a   1.000
_cell.length_b   1.000
_cell.length_c   1.000
_cell.angle_alpha   90.00
_cell.angle_beta   90.00
_cell.angle_gamma   90.00
#
_symmetry.space_group_name_H-M   'P 1'
#
loop_
_entity.id
_entity.type
_entity.pdbx_description
1 polymer ?
#
loop_
_entity_poly.entity_id
_entity_poly.type
_entity_poly.pdbx_seq_one_letter_code
_entity_poly.pdbx_strand_id
1 'polypeptide(L)'
;MIKFLVEFFGAMSLFLAIAQLSSNRLNLSIKIYQLQSVFLSMSILFIGIVSSEFELYISSFLNFLIKVILIPFFLFKVVEKIKLDREVSMYLNITNSLLFSILIVIFAFY
;
A
#
# COMPACT_ATOMS: atom_id res chain seq x y z
N MET A 1 6.69 15.05 18.54
CA MET A 1 5.72 13.94 18.68
C MET A 1 5.04 13.57 17.36
N ILE A 2 4.41 14.50 16.63
CA ILE A 2 3.66 14.17 15.39
C ILE A 2 4.54 13.62 14.26
N LYS A 3 5.76 14.13 14.08
CA LYS A 3 6.72 13.60 13.08
C LYS A 3 7.02 12.10 13.27
N PHE A 4 7.15 11.64 14.51
CA PHE A 4 7.38 10.23 14.83
C PHE A 4 6.21 9.33 14.40
N LEU A 5 4.95 9.80 14.56
CA LEU A 5 3.78 9.07 14.07
C LEU A 5 3.78 8.95 12.54
N VAL A 6 4.15 10.01 11.83
CA VAL A 6 4.25 10.01 10.36
C VAL A 6 5.28 8.97 9.89
N GLU A 7 6.46 8.99 10.49
CA GLU A 7 7.54 8.03 10.20
C GLU A 7 7.12 6.60 10.51
N PHE A 8 6.46 6.38 11.66
CA PHE A 8 5.93 5.08 12.05
C PHE A 8 4.90 4.53 11.05
N PHE A 9 3.92 5.35 10.65
CA PHE A 9 2.92 4.95 9.66
C PHE A 9 3.52 4.73 8.27
N GLY A 10 4.52 5.55 7.89
CA GLY A 10 5.26 5.38 6.64
C GLY A 10 6.05 4.07 6.61
N ALA A 11 6.75 3.75 7.71
CA ALA A 11 7.45 2.48 7.88
C ALA A 11 6.48 1.28 7.84
N MET A 12 5.32 1.37 8.48
CA MET A 12 4.28 0.34 8.41
C MET A 12 3.74 0.15 6.99
N SER A 13 3.55 1.23 6.24
CA SER A 13 3.17 1.14 4.82
C SER A 13 4.23 0.43 3.98
N LEU A 14 5.52 0.68 4.22
CA LEU A 14 6.60 -0.02 3.51
C LEU A 14 6.65 -1.50 3.89
N PHE A 15 6.54 -1.81 5.19
CA PHE A 15 6.49 -3.18 5.66
C PHE A 15 5.34 -3.97 5.02
N LEU A 16 4.15 -3.37 4.95
CA LEU A 16 2.98 -3.98 4.30
C LEU A 16 3.16 -4.10 2.79
N ALA A 17 3.90 -3.19 2.14
CA ALA A 17 4.27 -3.32 0.72
C ALA A 17 5.05 -4.61 0.46
N ILE A 18 6.05 -4.87 1.30
CA ILE A 18 6.91 -6.05 1.20
C ILE A 18 6.08 -7.31 1.51
N ALA A 19 5.22 -7.27 2.52
CA ALA A 19 4.31 -8.36 2.84
C ALA A 19 3.33 -8.68 1.69
N GLN A 20 2.86 -7.64 0.98
CA GLN A 20 1.99 -7.79 -0.18
C GLN A 20 2.71 -8.54 -1.32
N LEU A 21 4.00 -8.22 -1.56
CA LEU A 21 4.83 -8.89 -2.57
C LEU A 21 5.15 -10.34 -2.23
N SER A 22 5.15 -10.70 -0.94
CA SER A 22 5.35 -12.07 -0.47
C SER A 22 4.09 -12.95 -0.61
N SER A 23 2.93 -12.34 -0.87
CA SER A 23 1.65 -13.05 -0.88
C SER A 23 1.33 -13.65 -2.26
N ASN A 24 1.16 -14.98 -2.32
CA ASN A 24 0.85 -15.71 -3.56
C ASN A 24 -0.64 -15.70 -3.96
N ARG A 25 -1.50 -15.18 -3.07
CA ARG A 25 -2.96 -15.15 -3.26
C ARG A 25 -3.41 -13.73 -3.54
N LEU A 26 -4.12 -13.50 -4.65
CA LEU A 26 -4.68 -12.16 -4.98
C LEU A 26 -5.53 -11.62 -3.85
N ASN A 27 -6.40 -12.43 -3.26
CA ASN A 27 -7.26 -11.99 -2.16
C ASN A 27 -6.47 -11.48 -0.95
N LEU A 28 -5.36 -12.14 -0.61
CA LEU A 28 -4.51 -11.69 0.49
C LEU A 28 -3.74 -10.43 0.10
N SER A 29 -3.19 -10.39 -1.12
CA SER A 29 -2.48 -9.23 -1.66
C SER A 29 -3.37 -7.98 -1.70
N ILE A 30 -4.64 -8.09 -2.11
CA ILE A 30 -5.60 -6.98 -2.12
C ILE A 30 -5.95 -6.52 -0.70
N LYS A 31 -6.11 -7.44 0.26
CA LYS A 31 -6.33 -7.07 1.67
C LYS A 31 -5.13 -6.35 2.27
N ILE A 32 -3.91 -6.82 1.99
CA ILE A 32 -2.69 -6.17 2.46
C ILE A 32 -2.54 -4.79 1.79
N TYR A 33 -2.84 -4.67 0.50
CA TYR A 33 -2.85 -3.40 -0.23
C TYR A 33 -3.83 -2.38 0.38
N GLN A 34 -5.03 -2.83 0.76
CA GLN A 34 -5.99 -1.99 1.48
C GLN A 34 -5.40 -1.48 2.80
N LEU A 35 -4.90 -2.40 3.62
CA LEU A 35 -4.34 -2.06 4.92
C LEU A 35 -3.15 -1.11 4.79
N GLN A 36 -2.26 -1.39 3.85
CA GLN A 36 -1.11 -0.55 3.49
C GLN A 36 -1.56 0.86 3.11
N SER A 37 -2.55 0.98 2.24
CA SER A 37 -3.04 2.26 1.74
C SER A 37 -3.70 3.10 2.83
N VAL A 38 -4.33 2.47 3.83
CA VAL A 38 -4.85 3.17 5.02
C VAL A 38 -3.71 3.83 5.79
N PHE A 39 -2.66 3.08 6.12
CA PHE A 39 -1.49 3.61 6.82
C PHE A 39 -0.82 4.75 6.04
N LEU A 40 -0.68 4.60 4.73
CA LEU A 40 -0.13 5.65 3.88
C LEU A 40 -0.99 6.92 3.90
N SER A 41 -2.31 6.79 3.81
CA SER A 41 -3.21 7.95 3.85
C SER A 41 -3.15 8.67 5.21
N MET A 42 -3.00 7.92 6.31
CA MET A 42 -2.82 8.47 7.65
C MET A 42 -1.51 9.26 7.72
N SER A 43 -0.39 8.73 7.21
CA SER A 43 0.87 9.49 7.13
C SER A 43 0.68 10.84 6.43
N ILE A 44 0.02 10.86 5.28
CA ILE A 44 -0.22 12.09 4.50
C ILE A 44 -1.15 13.05 5.27
N LEU A 45 -2.17 12.52 5.95
CA LEU A 45 -3.09 13.32 6.76
C LEU A 45 -2.34 14.02 7.90
N PHE A 46 -1.51 13.28 8.64
CA PHE A 46 -0.70 13.83 9.73
C PHE A 46 0.33 14.85 9.21
N ILE A 47 0.92 14.62 8.04
CA ILE A 47 1.77 15.62 7.38
C ILE A 47 0.96 16.89 7.06
N GLY A 48 -0.24 16.74 6.49
CA GLY A 48 -1.12 17.87 6.16
C GLY A 48 -1.53 18.70 7.38
N ILE A 49 -1.83 18.04 8.52
CA ILE A 49 -2.09 18.72 9.79
C ILE A 49 -0.87 19.57 10.21
N VAL A 50 0.33 19.03 10.10
CA VAL A 50 1.56 19.72 10.54
C VAL A 50 1.92 20.87 9.60
N SER A 51 1.80 20.67 8.29
CA SER A 51 2.17 21.68 7.29
C SER A 51 1.12 22.78 7.14
N SER A 52 -0.10 22.60 7.66
CA SER A 52 -1.24 23.53 7.49
C SER A 52 -1.58 23.88 6.04
N GLU A 53 -1.13 23.06 5.09
CA GLU A 53 -1.42 23.25 3.67
C GLU A 53 -2.69 22.51 3.28
N PHE A 54 -3.64 23.26 2.71
CA PHE A 54 -4.92 22.71 2.24
C PHE A 54 -4.75 21.67 1.13
N GLU A 55 -3.70 21.76 0.32
CA GLU A 55 -3.43 20.82 -0.76
C GLU A 55 -3.16 19.39 -0.26
N LEU A 56 -2.51 19.27 0.91
CA LEU A 56 -2.20 17.98 1.52
C LEU A 56 -3.43 17.29 2.13
N TYR A 57 -4.40 18.06 2.64
CA TYR A 57 -5.68 17.52 3.10
C TYR A 57 -6.48 16.92 1.96
N ILE A 58 -6.60 17.67 0.85
CA ILE A 58 -7.27 17.22 -0.36
C ILE A 58 -6.57 15.97 -0.90
N SER A 59 -5.23 15.98 -0.95
CA SER A 59 -4.43 14.84 -1.40
C SER A 59 -4.60 13.60 -0.51
N SER A 60 -4.64 13.75 0.82
CA SER A 60 -4.89 12.64 1.75
C SER A 60 -6.27 12.03 1.53
N PHE A 61 -7.30 12.88 1.42
CA PHE A 61 -8.68 12.43 1.20
C PHE A 61 -8.83 11.70 -0.15
N LEU A 62 -8.29 12.27 -1.23
CA LEU A 62 -8.26 11.63 -2.54
C LEU A 62 -7.52 10.30 -2.51
N ASN A 63 -6.36 10.25 -1.87
CA ASN A 63 -5.56 9.02 -1.76
C ASN A 63 -6.35 7.93 -1.02
N PHE A 64 -6.99 8.28 0.11
CA PHE A 64 -7.85 7.35 0.85
C PHE A 64 -9.01 6.85 -0.02
N LEU A 65 -9.77 7.76 -0.63
CA LEU A 65 -10.97 7.42 -1.38
C LEU A 65 -10.64 6.57 -2.62
N ILE A 66 -9.54 6.87 -3.29
CA ILE A 66 -9.09 6.13 -4.48
C ILE A 66 -8.46 4.78 -4.09
N LYS A 67 -7.46 4.77 -3.21
CA LYS A 67 -6.65 3.57 -2.94
C LYS A 67 -7.24 2.62 -1.91
N VAL A 68 -8.00 3.14 -0.94
CA VAL A 68 -8.59 2.30 0.11
C VAL A 68 -9.97 1.78 -0.31
N ILE A 69 -10.74 2.60 -1.04
CA ILE A 69 -12.13 2.27 -1.38
C ILE A 69 -12.25 1.85 -2.85
N LEU A 70 -11.96 2.74 -3.80
CA LEU A 70 -12.22 2.49 -5.23
C LEU A 70 -11.42 1.31 -5.78
N ILE A 71 -10.08 1.39 -5.75
CA ILE A 71 -9.20 0.36 -6.34
C ILE A 71 -9.51 -1.03 -5.77
N PRO A 72 -9.56 -1.23 -4.44
CA PRO A 72 -9.82 -2.55 -3.87
C PRO A 72 -11.22 -3.06 -4.17
N PHE A 73 -12.23 -2.19 -4.17
CA PHE A 73 -13.59 -2.57 -4.52
C PHE A 73 -13.70 -3.11 -5.94
N PHE A 74 -13.04 -2.45 -6.89
CA PHE A 74 -12.95 -2.94 -8.27
C PHE A 74 -12.17 -4.25 -8.35
N LEU A 75 -11.04 -4.36 -7.64
CA LEU A 75 -10.23 -5.56 -7.62
C LEU A 75 -11.00 -6.76 -7.04
N PHE A 76 -11.69 -6.60 -5.91
CA PHE A 76 -12.50 -7.67 -5.33
C PHE A 76 -13.61 -8.12 -6.30
N LYS A 77 -14.32 -7.19 -6.94
CA LYS A 77 -15.33 -7.52 -7.95
C LYS A 77 -14.75 -8.28 -9.14
N VAL A 78 -13.58 -7.88 -9.62
CA VAL A 78 -12.90 -8.55 -10.74
C VAL A 78 -12.46 -9.95 -10.34
N VAL A 79 -11.88 -10.11 -9.14
CA VAL A 79 -11.44 -11.42 -8.63
C VAL A 79 -12.64 -12.36 -8.44
N GLU A 80 -13.73 -11.87 -7.87
CA GLU A 80 -14.96 -12.66 -7.67
C GLU A 80 -15.58 -13.10 -9.01
N LYS A 81 -15.59 -12.22 -10.02
CA LYS A 81 -16.14 -12.53 -11.34
C LYS A 81 -15.32 -13.58 -12.10
N ILE A 82 -14.02 -13.64 -11.85
CA ILE A 82 -13.10 -14.52 -12.58
C ILE A 82 -13.20 -15.98 -12.09
N LYS A 83 -13.76 -16.25 -10.90
CA LYS A 83 -14.06 -17.61 -10.33
C LYS A 83 -12.95 -18.67 -10.40
N LEU A 84 -11.75 -18.33 -10.83
CA LEU A 84 -10.56 -19.14 -10.69
C LEU A 84 -9.95 -18.80 -9.34
N ASP A 85 -9.64 -19.82 -8.54
CA ASP A 85 -8.64 -19.74 -7.49
C ASP A 85 -7.30 -19.36 -8.13
N ARG A 86 -7.13 -18.08 -8.47
CA ARG A 86 -5.89 -17.53 -9.00
C ARG A 86 -4.90 -17.49 -7.85
N GLU A 87 -4.26 -18.63 -7.60
CA GLU A 87 -2.83 -18.59 -7.35
C GLU A 87 -2.24 -17.83 -8.53
N VAL A 88 -1.84 -16.58 -8.30
CA VAL A 88 -1.13 -15.85 -9.35
C VAL A 88 0.16 -16.63 -9.48
N SER A 89 0.36 -17.28 -10.62
CA SER A 89 1.71 -17.65 -11.01
C SER A 89 2.49 -16.35 -11.06
N MET A 90 3.23 -16.04 -10.00
CA MET A 90 4.02 -14.83 -9.99
C MET A 90 4.96 -14.93 -11.19
N TYR A 91 4.86 -13.97 -12.11
CA TYR A 91 5.70 -13.92 -13.31
C TYR A 91 7.20 -13.91 -12.95
N LEU A 92 7.52 -13.47 -11.72
CA LEU A 92 8.84 -13.56 -11.09
C LEU A 92 8.71 -14.41 -9.82
N ASN A 93 9.69 -15.29 -9.55
CA ASN A 93 9.75 -16.00 -8.27
C ASN A 93 9.65 -15.01 -7.09
N ILE A 94 8.92 -15.37 -6.04
CA ILE A 94 8.72 -14.55 -4.82
C ILE A 94 10.06 -13.98 -4.32
N THR A 95 11.10 -14.82 -4.31
CA THR A 95 12.47 -14.45 -3.92
C THR A 95 13.02 -13.29 -4.76
N ASN A 96 12.83 -13.31 -6.09
CA ASN A 96 13.31 -12.26 -6.97
C ASN A 96 12.53 -10.96 -6.73
N SER A 97 11.21 -11.05 -6.56
CA SER A 97 10.36 -9.89 -6.25
C SER A 97 10.74 -9.21 -4.93
N LEU A 98 11.06 -10.00 -3.89
CA LEU A 98 11.53 -9.47 -2.61
C LEU A 98 12.92 -8.83 -2.71
N LEU A 99 13.85 -9.42 -3.46
CA LEU A 99 15.17 -8.84 -3.71
C LEU A 99 15.05 -7.47 -4.41
N PHE A 100 14.20 -7.38 -5.44
CA PHE A 100 13.93 -6.10 -6.11
C PHE A 100 13.32 -5.08 -5.16
N SER A 101 12.38 -5.49 -4.31
CA SER A 101 11.78 -4.59 -3.32
C SER A 101 12.81 -4.01 -2.36
N ILE A 102 13.75 -4.83 -1.87
CA ILE A 102 14.81 -4.38 -0.96
C ILE A 102 15.74 -3.39 -1.66
N LEU A 103 16.13 -3.67 -2.91
CA LEU A 103 16.98 -2.77 -3.70
C LEU A 103 16.31 -1.41 -3.91
N ILE A 104 15.03 -1.39 -4.27
CA ILE A 104 14.27 -0.14 -4.46
C ILE A 104 14.18 0.65 -3.16
N VAL A 105 13.95 -0.03 -2.03
CA VAL A 105 13.91 0.62 -0.71
C VAL A 105 15.25 1.25 -0.37
N ILE A 106 16.37 0.54 -0.57
CA ILE A 106 17.71 1.11 -0.33
C ILE A 106 17.92 2.38 -1.15
N PHE A 107 17.57 2.35 -2.44
CA PHE A 107 17.67 3.53 -3.32
C PHE A 107 16.74 4.68 -2.95
N ALA A 108 15.57 4.41 -2.37
CA ALA A 108 14.64 5.45 -1.97
C ALA A 108 15.10 6.23 -0.71
N PHE A 109 15.96 5.62 0.11
CA PHE A 109 16.47 6.19 1.36
C PHE A 109 17.94 6.64 1.30
N TYR A 110 18.59 6.50 0.14
CA TYR A 110 19.95 6.98 -0.13
C TYR A 110 19.90 8.17 -1.10
#